data_AF-A0A6A6YQS6-F1
#
_entry.id   AF-A0A6A6YQS6-F1
#
_cell.length_a   1.000
_cell.length_b   1.000
_cell.length_c   1.000
_cell.angle_alpha   90.00
_cell.angle_beta   90.00
_cell.angle_gamma   90.00
#
_symmetry.space_group_name_H-M   'P 1'
#
loop_
_entity.id
_entity.type
_entity.pdbx_description
1 polymer ?
#
loop_
_entity_poly.entity_id
_entity_poly.type
_entity_poly.pdbx_seq_one_letter_code
_entity_poly.pdbx_strand_id
1 'polypeptide(L)'
;MEKTPSKTEQAFSLLILTFVFFYGIVALKRRIHKSQPTPVYAADKSSTENMPAPSSLELEFSRLRSAWEASQGPAALRAILQRRTNPIDIWIGIGLGSFQTHQTIPSMTRPGESIRALLPSKRRLAQLVIFCEIAQILFEERITFGVPTRRPFRFCAQDPNFTGSDVGFLASLGITVIKNAANLIGPSTGAFCPYLVGRIDIRVIAKSPGLYIGYSLSRRIQRSNYLGREHPAQNKAERELLLRSVETAFPVVDGDGWWGPSVDAVQWERRMGEKGDAVKGMCLYWPR
;
A
#
# COMPACT_ATOMS: atom_id res chain seq x y z
N MET A 1 42.93 11.27 -11.08
CA MET A 1 43.03 10.36 -9.91
C MET A 1 41.94 10.75 -8.93
N GLU A 2 40.84 10.00 -8.90
CA GLU A 2 39.80 10.20 -7.89
C GLU A 2 40.29 9.64 -6.56
N LYS A 3 40.36 10.49 -5.53
CA LYS A 3 40.69 10.05 -4.17
C LYS A 3 39.47 9.33 -3.61
N THR A 4 39.61 8.03 -3.39
CA THR A 4 38.63 7.25 -2.62
C THR A 4 38.55 7.79 -1.19
N PRO A 5 37.33 8.04 -0.66
CA PRO A 5 37.14 8.57 0.68
C PRO A 5 37.69 7.60 1.73
N SER A 6 38.25 8.17 2.79
CA SER A 6 38.81 7.41 3.91
C SER A 6 37.71 6.64 4.67
N LYS A 7 38.08 5.53 5.31
CA LYS A 7 37.15 4.73 6.13
C LYS A 7 36.44 5.56 7.20
N THR A 8 37.10 6.57 7.72
CA THR A 8 36.56 7.54 8.68
C THR A 8 35.45 8.42 8.08
N GLU A 9 35.61 8.90 6.85
CA GLU A 9 34.59 9.70 6.16
C GLU A 9 33.36 8.87 5.79
N GLN A 10 33.56 7.59 5.43
CA GLN A 10 32.48 6.65 5.18
C GLN A 10 31.66 6.37 6.46
N ALA A 11 32.34 6.13 7.59
CA ALA A 11 31.67 5.92 8.88
C ALA A 11 30.90 7.16 9.33
N PHE A 12 31.47 8.36 9.16
CA PHE A 12 30.81 9.61 9.51
C PHE A 12 29.58 9.88 8.63
N SER A 13 29.66 9.57 7.34
CA SER A 13 28.52 9.68 6.41
C SER A 13 27.39 8.72 6.78
N LEU A 14 27.72 7.49 7.18
CA LEU A 14 26.74 6.50 7.63
C LEU A 14 26.04 6.94 8.93
N LEU A 15 26.80 7.55 9.85
CA LEU A 15 26.32 8.02 11.13
C LEU A 15 25.41 9.26 10.97
N ILE A 16 25.74 10.17 10.05
CA ILE A 16 24.85 11.28 9.67
C ILE A 16 23.57 10.74 9.03
N LEU A 17 23.65 9.76 8.13
CA LEU A 17 22.46 9.19 7.49
C LEU A 17 21.52 8.54 8.50
N THR A 18 22.06 7.78 9.46
CA THR A 18 21.27 7.17 10.54
C THR A 18 20.69 8.24 11.46
N PHE A 19 21.44 9.28 11.81
CA PHE A 19 20.91 10.39 12.62
C PHE A 19 19.77 11.13 11.92
N VAL A 20 19.93 11.44 10.62
CA VAL A 20 18.88 12.06 9.80
C VAL A 20 17.65 11.16 9.68
N PHE A 21 17.84 9.84 9.58
CA PHE A 21 16.75 8.87 9.54
C PHE A 21 15.95 8.84 10.86
N PHE A 22 16.61 8.74 12.01
CA PHE A 22 15.94 8.75 13.32
C PHE A 22 15.30 10.11 13.64
N TYR A 23 15.98 11.22 13.34
CA TYR A 23 15.41 12.56 13.53
C TYR A 23 14.24 12.83 12.58
N GLY A 24 14.29 12.32 11.35
CA GLY A 24 13.20 12.37 10.39
C GLY A 24 11.95 11.69 10.94
N ILE A 25 12.08 10.47 11.47
CA ILE A 25 10.95 9.71 12.05
C ILE A 25 10.38 10.41 13.30
N VAL A 26 11.24 10.91 14.20
CA VAL A 26 10.80 11.59 15.44
C VAL A 26 10.18 12.96 15.16
N ALA A 27 10.76 13.75 14.25
CA ALA A 27 10.22 15.05 13.84
C ALA A 27 8.91 14.90 13.04
N LEU A 28 8.78 13.85 12.24
CA LEU A 28 7.55 13.49 11.55
C LEU A 28 6.45 13.15 12.57
N LYS A 29 6.75 12.34 13.60
CA LYS A 29 5.81 12.07 14.72
C LYS A 29 5.37 13.36 15.44
N ARG A 30 6.27 14.32 15.66
CA ARG A 30 5.95 15.59 16.36
C ARG A 30 5.19 16.61 15.50
N ARG A 31 5.42 16.70 14.19
CA ARG A 31 4.72 17.65 13.30
C ARG A 31 3.33 17.19 12.86
N ILE A 32 3.08 15.88 12.85
CA ILE A 32 1.76 15.32 12.48
C ILE A 32 0.64 15.79 13.42
N HIS A 33 0.94 16.09 14.69
CA HIS A 33 -0.09 16.49 15.67
C HIS A 33 -0.75 17.87 15.45
N LYS A 34 -0.19 18.78 14.64
CA LYS A 34 -0.71 20.16 14.54
C LYS A 34 -1.63 20.46 13.35
N SER A 35 -1.87 19.51 12.44
CA SER A 35 -2.68 19.78 11.23
C SER A 35 -3.39 18.57 10.62
N GLN A 36 -3.66 17.53 11.41
CA GLN A 36 -4.42 16.39 10.91
C GLN A 36 -5.92 16.71 10.79
N PRO A 37 -6.59 16.28 9.71
CA PRO A 37 -8.04 16.25 9.67
C PRO A 37 -8.55 15.42 10.85
N THR A 38 -9.65 15.85 11.45
CA THR A 38 -10.23 15.25 12.65
C THR A 38 -10.44 13.75 12.45
N PRO A 39 -9.84 12.86 13.27
CA PRO A 39 -10.14 11.43 13.20
C PRO A 39 -11.63 11.23 13.52
N VAL A 40 -12.38 10.68 12.57
CA VAL A 40 -13.87 10.63 12.66
C VAL A 40 -14.36 9.29 13.22
N TYR A 41 -13.48 8.39 13.63
CA TYR A 41 -13.87 7.14 14.27
C TYR A 41 -13.59 7.26 15.77
N ALA A 42 -14.62 7.67 16.53
CA ALA A 42 -14.75 7.20 17.90
C ALA A 42 -15.02 5.70 17.81
N ALA A 43 -14.09 4.88 18.31
CA ALA A 43 -14.27 3.44 18.37
C ALA A 43 -15.58 3.13 19.10
N ASP A 44 -16.54 2.57 18.38
CA ASP A 44 -17.76 2.05 19.00
C ASP A 44 -17.36 0.90 19.92
N LYS A 45 -17.61 1.04 21.22
CA LYS A 45 -17.15 0.12 22.28
C LYS A 45 -18.03 -1.12 22.40
N SER A 46 -18.50 -1.67 21.29
CA SER A 46 -19.34 -2.89 21.32
C SER A 46 -18.59 -4.10 20.75
N SER A 47 -18.44 -5.12 21.61
CA SER A 47 -17.89 -6.47 21.38
C SER A 47 -16.36 -6.63 21.24
N THR A 48 -15.65 -6.56 22.37
CA THR A 48 -14.22 -6.95 22.51
C THR A 48 -14.01 -8.40 22.96
N GLU A 49 -15.01 -9.28 22.89
CA GLU A 49 -14.79 -10.69 23.24
C GLU A 49 -14.27 -11.47 22.03
N ASN A 50 -12.97 -11.77 22.07
CA ASN A 50 -12.20 -12.67 21.18
C ASN A 50 -11.66 -12.07 19.87
N MET A 51 -11.35 -10.76 19.83
CA MET A 51 -10.50 -10.25 18.76
C MET A 51 -9.03 -10.67 19.01
N PRO A 52 -8.31 -11.21 18.01
CA PRO A 52 -6.89 -11.51 18.16
C PRO A 52 -6.13 -10.23 18.48
N ALA A 53 -5.17 -10.32 19.39
CA ALA A 53 -4.40 -9.18 19.86
C ALA A 53 -3.73 -8.42 18.69
N PRO A 54 -3.62 -7.07 18.77
CA PRO A 54 -2.92 -6.23 17.78
C PRO A 54 -1.51 -6.71 17.42
N SER A 55 -0.86 -7.41 18.36
CA SER A 55 0.45 -8.05 18.18
C SER A 55 0.49 -9.05 17.02
N SER A 56 -0.66 -9.58 16.58
CA SER A 56 -0.74 -10.49 15.42
C SER A 56 -0.61 -9.77 14.07
N LEU A 57 -1.14 -8.54 13.93
CA LEU A 57 -1.01 -7.75 12.70
C LEU A 57 0.40 -7.19 12.56
N GLU A 58 0.95 -6.64 13.64
CA GLU A 58 2.30 -6.07 13.66
C GLU A 58 3.37 -7.12 13.36
N LEU A 59 3.26 -8.30 13.96
CA LEU A 59 4.18 -9.41 13.73
C LEU A 59 4.14 -9.88 12.27
N GLU A 60 2.93 -10.10 11.74
CA GLU A 60 2.78 -10.61 10.36
C GLU A 60 3.21 -9.55 9.34
N PHE A 61 2.85 -8.28 9.56
CA PHE A 61 3.33 -7.17 8.73
C PHE A 61 4.85 -7.06 8.74
N SER A 62 5.48 -7.18 9.92
CA SER A 62 6.95 -7.13 10.04
C SER A 62 7.62 -8.27 9.28
N ARG A 63 7.08 -9.49 9.35
CA ARG A 63 7.56 -10.64 8.57
C ARG A 63 7.47 -10.39 7.06
N LEU A 64 6.32 -9.91 6.59
CA LEU A 64 6.10 -9.61 5.18
C LEU A 64 7.02 -8.48 4.70
N ARG A 65 7.24 -7.46 5.54
CA ARG A 65 8.17 -6.36 5.26
C ARG A 65 9.60 -6.86 5.12
N SER A 66 10.10 -7.67 6.06
CA SER A 66 11.44 -8.24 5.97
C SER A 66 11.61 -9.13 4.73
N ALA A 67 10.58 -9.91 4.37
CA ALA A 67 10.60 -10.72 3.16
C ALA A 67 10.64 -9.85 1.88
N TRP A 68 9.88 -8.75 1.85
CA TRP A 68 9.92 -7.78 0.76
C TRP A 68 11.30 -7.13 0.63
N GLU A 69 11.88 -6.67 1.74
CA GLU A 69 13.21 -6.04 1.80
C GLU A 69 14.33 -6.97 1.31
N ALA A 70 14.20 -8.29 1.54
CA ALA A 70 15.15 -9.29 1.06
C ALA A 70 14.99 -9.64 -0.44
N SER A 71 13.92 -9.18 -1.08
CA SER A 71 13.64 -9.47 -2.50
C SER A 71 14.25 -8.42 -3.44
N GLN A 72 14.13 -8.63 -4.75
CA GLN A 72 14.47 -7.59 -5.76
C GLN A 72 13.39 -6.50 -5.89
N GLY A 73 12.23 -6.68 -5.25
CA GLY A 73 11.08 -5.79 -5.32
C GLY A 73 11.38 -4.32 -4.99
N PRO A 74 12.00 -4.00 -3.83
CA PRO A 74 12.34 -2.64 -3.46
C PRO A 74 13.20 -1.92 -4.50
N ALA A 75 14.26 -2.60 -4.99
CA ALA A 75 15.17 -2.03 -5.98
C ALA A 75 14.48 -1.78 -7.33
N ALA A 76 13.70 -2.75 -7.81
CA ALA A 76 12.93 -2.62 -9.04
C ALA A 76 11.88 -1.51 -8.95
N LEU A 77 11.16 -1.41 -7.83
CA LEU A 77 10.16 -0.39 -7.60
C LEU A 77 10.78 1.00 -7.55
N ARG A 78 11.90 1.17 -6.83
CA ARG A 78 12.66 2.42 -6.79
C ARG A 78 13.12 2.85 -8.18
N ALA A 79 13.65 1.93 -9.00
CA ALA A 79 14.08 2.23 -10.36
C ALA A 79 12.94 2.70 -11.29
N ILE A 80 11.70 2.28 -11.03
CA ILE A 80 10.51 2.74 -11.75
C ILE A 80 10.08 4.12 -11.23
N LEU A 81 10.03 4.32 -9.91
CA LEU A 81 9.55 5.55 -9.30
C LEU A 81 10.51 6.73 -9.52
N GLN A 82 11.82 6.49 -9.59
CA GLN A 82 12.82 7.54 -9.84
C GLN A 82 12.72 8.20 -11.22
N ARG A 83 11.92 7.64 -12.14
CA ARG A 83 11.70 8.23 -13.47
C ARG A 83 10.69 9.40 -13.47
N ARG A 84 10.22 9.81 -12.29
CA ARG A 84 9.17 10.82 -12.12
C ARG A 84 9.71 12.24 -12.18
N THR A 85 8.90 13.13 -12.74
CA THR A 85 9.17 14.57 -12.83
C THR A 85 8.30 15.40 -11.88
N ASN A 86 7.15 14.89 -11.42
CA ASN A 86 6.20 15.64 -10.61
C ASN A 86 6.24 15.24 -9.12
N PRO A 87 6.39 16.21 -8.19
CA PRO A 87 6.40 15.93 -6.76
C PRO A 87 5.02 15.51 -6.26
N ILE A 88 4.99 14.54 -5.34
CA ILE A 88 3.78 14.14 -4.61
C ILE A 88 3.85 14.70 -3.19
N ASP A 89 2.77 15.33 -2.75
CA ASP A 89 2.60 15.85 -1.38
C ASP A 89 1.74 14.93 -0.51
N ILE A 90 0.85 14.16 -1.13
CA ILE A 90 -0.12 13.31 -0.45
C ILE A 90 -0.10 11.92 -1.09
N TRP A 91 0.06 10.89 -0.28
CA TRP A 91 -0.01 9.49 -0.69
C TRP A 91 -1.21 8.82 -0.04
N ILE A 92 -2.14 8.33 -0.86
CA ILE A 92 -3.44 7.83 -0.40
C ILE A 92 -3.66 6.38 -0.81
N GLY A 93 -3.88 5.51 0.16
CA GLY A 93 -4.36 4.14 -0.06
C GLY A 93 -5.88 4.09 -0.07
N ILE A 94 -6.50 3.56 -1.13
CA ILE A 94 -7.95 3.42 -1.24
C ILE A 94 -8.30 1.96 -1.55
N GLY A 95 -9.19 1.38 -0.75
CA GLY A 95 -9.67 0.03 -1.02
C GLY A 95 -8.66 -1.04 -0.60
N LEU A 96 -8.01 -0.90 0.57
CA LEU A 96 -7.08 -1.93 1.09
C LEU A 96 -7.82 -3.14 1.68
N GLY A 97 -9.08 -2.95 2.09
CA GLY A 97 -9.86 -3.89 2.90
C GLY A 97 -9.37 -4.00 4.35
N SER A 98 -10.14 -4.67 5.22
CA SER A 98 -9.72 -4.96 6.59
C SER A 98 -8.48 -5.86 6.62
N PHE A 99 -7.50 -5.61 7.48
CA PHE A 99 -6.34 -6.50 7.59
C PHE A 99 -6.65 -7.78 8.34
N GLN A 100 -7.88 -7.94 8.83
CA GLN A 100 -8.38 -9.16 9.42
C GLN A 100 -9.53 -9.71 8.56
N THR A 101 -9.52 -11.02 8.34
CA THR A 101 -10.52 -11.70 7.51
C THR A 101 -10.98 -12.97 8.20
N HIS A 102 -12.25 -13.30 8.03
CA HIS A 102 -12.74 -14.59 8.47
C HIS A 102 -12.16 -15.68 7.56
N GLN A 103 -11.40 -16.58 8.15
CA GLN A 103 -10.79 -17.72 7.50
C GLN A 103 -11.35 -19.00 8.12
N THR A 104 -11.51 -20.03 7.29
CA THR A 104 -11.96 -21.35 7.72
C THR A 104 -10.73 -22.20 7.95
N ILE A 105 -10.49 -22.64 9.19
CA ILE A 105 -9.34 -23.47 9.56
C ILE A 105 -9.81 -24.83 10.07
N PRO A 106 -9.04 -25.92 9.89
CA PRO A 106 -9.37 -27.22 10.45
C PRO A 106 -9.52 -27.14 11.97
N SER A 107 -10.54 -27.79 12.51
CA SER A 107 -10.71 -27.90 13.96
C SER A 107 -9.63 -28.82 14.54
N MET A 108 -8.89 -28.34 15.54
CA MET A 108 -7.90 -29.16 16.26
C MET A 108 -8.55 -30.19 17.18
N THR A 109 -9.78 -29.93 17.64
CA THR A 109 -10.49 -30.79 18.59
C THR A 109 -11.45 -31.76 17.92
N ARG A 110 -11.84 -31.52 16.66
CA ARG A 110 -12.78 -32.33 15.90
C ARG A 110 -12.25 -32.59 14.48
N PRO A 111 -11.48 -33.67 14.28
CA PRO A 111 -10.98 -34.05 12.96
C PRO A 111 -12.12 -34.17 11.93
N GLY A 112 -12.02 -33.45 10.82
CA GLY A 112 -13.06 -33.41 9.78
C GLY A 112 -14.00 -32.20 9.85
N GLU A 113 -14.02 -31.46 10.96
CA GLU A 113 -14.74 -30.20 11.07
C GLU A 113 -13.82 -29.00 10.80
N SER A 114 -14.43 -27.88 10.39
CA SER A 114 -13.73 -26.60 10.19
C SER A 114 -14.34 -25.51 11.05
N ILE A 115 -13.51 -24.69 11.66
CA ILE A 115 -13.92 -23.53 12.47
C ILE A 115 -13.63 -22.22 11.71
N ARG A 116 -14.48 -21.21 11.95
CA ARG A 116 -14.29 -19.87 11.40
C ARG A 116 -13.50 -19.02 12.40
N ALA A 117 -12.31 -18.59 12.01
CA ALA A 117 -11.44 -17.73 12.83
C ALA A 117 -11.23 -16.38 12.14
N LEU A 118 -11.09 -15.31 12.91
CA LEU A 118 -10.68 -14.01 12.39
C LEU A 118 -9.15 -13.94 12.41
N LEU A 119 -8.51 -13.93 11.23
CA LEU A 119 -7.04 -13.99 11.11
C LEU A 119 -6.51 -12.87 10.22
N PRO A 120 -5.23 -12.47 10.39
CA PRO A 120 -4.57 -11.53 9.50
C PRO A 120 -4.66 -11.96 8.03
N SER A 121 -5.12 -11.05 7.16
CA SER A 121 -5.08 -11.22 5.71
C SER A 121 -3.68 -10.85 5.22
N LYS A 122 -2.86 -11.87 4.99
CA LYS A 122 -1.49 -11.68 4.48
C LYS A 122 -1.48 -10.89 3.18
N ARG A 123 -2.46 -11.13 2.30
CA ARG A 123 -2.56 -10.43 1.02
C ARG A 123 -2.80 -8.92 1.19
N ARG A 124 -3.67 -8.52 2.13
CA ARG A 124 -3.92 -7.10 2.41
C ARG A 124 -2.77 -6.45 3.17
N LEU A 125 -2.12 -7.17 4.07
CA LEU A 125 -0.91 -6.71 4.75
C LEU A 125 0.27 -6.54 3.78
N ALA A 126 0.45 -7.43 2.81
CA ALA A 126 1.48 -7.28 1.78
C ALA A 126 1.22 -6.03 0.90
N GLN A 127 -0.04 -5.76 0.55
CA GLN A 127 -0.40 -4.50 -0.12
C GLN A 127 -0.05 -3.27 0.72
N LEU A 128 -0.22 -3.37 2.05
CA LEU A 128 0.20 -2.31 2.95
C LEU A 128 1.74 -2.16 2.99
N VAL A 129 2.50 -3.24 2.93
CA VAL A 129 3.98 -3.19 2.83
C VAL A 129 4.40 -2.41 1.59
N ILE A 130 3.83 -2.76 0.43
CA ILE A 130 4.10 -2.06 -0.83
C ILE A 130 3.66 -0.60 -0.78
N PHE A 131 2.48 -0.33 -0.21
CA PHE A 131 2.00 1.02 0.00
C PHE A 131 3.01 1.86 0.79
N CYS A 132 3.51 1.32 1.90
CA CYS A 132 4.52 1.97 2.75
C CYS A 132 5.86 2.16 2.03
N GLU A 133 6.32 1.17 1.26
CA GLU A 133 7.57 1.26 0.49
C GLU A 133 7.51 2.40 -0.52
N ILE A 134 6.43 2.48 -1.31
CA ILE A 134 6.24 3.57 -2.27
C ILE A 134 6.20 4.91 -1.56
N ALA A 135 5.49 4.97 -0.43
CA ALA A 135 5.39 6.17 0.39
C ALA A 135 6.77 6.67 0.84
N GLN A 136 7.64 5.75 1.27
CA GLN A 136 9.00 6.03 1.68
C GLN A 136 9.86 6.51 0.50
N ILE A 137 9.82 5.83 -0.65
CA ILE A 137 10.58 6.22 -1.84
C ILE A 137 10.20 7.65 -2.29
N LEU A 138 8.90 7.96 -2.32
CA LEU A 138 8.42 9.30 -2.70
C LEU A 138 8.80 10.38 -1.70
N PHE A 139 8.85 10.02 -0.41
CA PHE A 139 9.31 10.93 0.62
C PHE A 139 10.82 11.21 0.49
N GLU A 140 11.63 10.18 0.25
CA GLU A 140 13.08 10.29 0.01
C GLU A 140 13.38 11.17 -1.20
N GLU A 141 12.75 10.91 -2.35
CA GLU A 141 12.94 11.69 -3.57
C GLU A 141 12.62 13.18 -3.36
N ARG A 142 11.55 13.48 -2.62
CA ARG A 142 11.18 14.87 -2.30
C ARG A 142 12.27 15.62 -1.55
N ILE A 143 12.98 14.94 -0.66
CA ILE A 143 14.12 15.51 0.08
C ILE A 143 15.29 15.74 -0.88
N THR A 144 15.61 14.74 -1.71
CA THR A 144 16.75 14.79 -2.64
C THR A 144 16.62 15.91 -3.68
N PHE A 145 15.44 16.14 -4.24
CA PHE A 145 15.23 17.16 -5.28
C PHE A 145 15.08 18.59 -4.74
N GLY A 146 15.26 18.81 -3.43
CA GLY A 146 15.23 20.14 -2.83
C GLY A 146 13.93 20.91 -3.06
N VAL A 147 12.82 20.20 -3.33
CA VAL A 147 11.51 20.79 -3.61
C VAL A 147 11.13 21.62 -2.39
N PRO A 148 11.01 22.96 -2.49
CA PRO A 148 10.75 23.82 -1.33
C PRO A 148 9.44 23.38 -0.67
N THR A 149 9.55 22.66 0.44
CA THR A 149 8.39 21.97 1.03
C THR A 149 7.48 22.99 1.70
N ARG A 150 6.45 23.48 0.99
CA ARG A 150 5.41 24.32 1.59
C ARG A 150 4.44 23.51 2.47
N ARG A 151 4.38 22.18 2.32
CA ARG A 151 3.43 21.31 3.02
C ARG A 151 4.08 20.02 3.51
N PRO A 152 3.71 19.48 4.68
CA PRO A 152 4.20 18.17 5.13
C PRO A 152 3.69 17.06 4.19
N PHE A 153 4.50 16.02 3.97
CA PHE A 153 4.07 14.82 3.24
C PHE A 153 3.04 14.08 4.09
N ARG A 154 1.91 13.69 3.50
CA ARG A 154 0.80 13.06 4.23
C ARG A 154 0.51 11.66 3.71
N PHE A 155 0.44 10.70 4.64
CA PHE A 155 -0.01 9.33 4.36
C PHE A 155 -1.45 9.16 4.83
N CYS A 156 -2.33 8.78 3.91
CA CYS A 156 -3.73 8.57 4.23
C CYS A 156 -4.22 7.22 3.72
N ALA A 157 -5.22 6.66 4.39
CA ALA A 157 -5.91 5.48 3.92
C ALA A 157 -7.43 5.65 4.03
N GLN A 158 -8.16 5.01 3.12
CA GLN A 158 -9.61 4.89 3.21
C GLN A 158 -10.05 3.50 2.77
N ASP A 159 -10.80 2.84 3.65
CA ASP A 159 -11.61 1.68 3.32
C ASP A 159 -12.86 1.66 4.22
N PRO A 160 -14.06 1.38 3.70
CA PRO A 160 -15.25 1.25 4.54
C PRO A 160 -15.19 0.04 5.48
N ASN A 161 -14.33 -0.93 5.22
CA ASN A 161 -14.24 -2.16 6.01
C ASN A 161 -13.17 -2.11 7.11
N PHE A 162 -12.48 -0.98 7.31
CA PHE A 162 -11.51 -0.90 8.40
C PHE A 162 -12.19 -1.03 9.77
N THR A 163 -11.68 -1.96 10.57
CA THR A 163 -12.05 -2.15 11.98
C THR A 163 -11.29 -1.16 12.88
N GLY A 164 -11.68 -1.07 14.15
CA GLY A 164 -10.91 -0.29 15.14
C GLY A 164 -9.45 -0.75 15.26
N SER A 165 -9.20 -2.06 15.15
CA SER A 165 -7.85 -2.63 15.13
C SER A 165 -7.06 -2.23 13.88
N ASP A 166 -7.70 -2.20 12.71
CA ASP A 166 -7.06 -1.72 11.48
C ASP A 166 -6.67 -0.25 11.59
N VAL A 167 -7.56 0.60 12.12
CA VAL A 167 -7.31 2.03 12.31
C VAL A 167 -6.15 2.26 13.30
N GLY A 168 -6.15 1.54 14.43
CA GLY A 168 -5.07 1.61 15.42
C GLY A 168 -3.72 1.18 14.85
N PHE A 169 -3.70 0.10 14.08
CA PHE A 169 -2.50 -0.40 13.41
C PHE A 169 -1.99 0.56 12.32
N LEU A 170 -2.87 1.12 11.49
CA LEU A 170 -2.48 2.15 10.50
C LEU A 170 -1.93 3.41 11.17
N ALA A 171 -2.51 3.83 12.29
CA ALA A 171 -2.02 4.98 13.05
C ALA A 171 -0.62 4.74 13.62
N SER A 172 -0.29 3.51 14.07
CA SER A 172 1.05 3.18 14.55
C SER A 172 2.12 3.26 13.45
N LEU A 173 1.72 3.07 12.19
CA LEU A 173 2.53 3.28 10.99
C LEU A 173 2.56 4.73 10.49
N GLY A 174 1.87 5.66 11.17
CA GLY A 174 1.79 7.07 10.76
C GLY A 174 0.81 7.34 9.61
N ILE A 175 -0.09 6.39 9.31
CA ILE A 175 -1.10 6.50 8.25
C ILE A 175 -2.41 6.99 8.86
N THR A 176 -2.95 8.08 8.30
CA THR A 176 -4.20 8.67 8.78
C THR A 176 -5.40 8.05 8.06
N VAL A 177 -6.32 7.42 8.78
CA VAL A 177 -7.58 6.97 8.18
C VAL A 177 -8.51 8.16 7.99
N ILE A 178 -8.94 8.41 6.76
CA ILE A 178 -9.76 9.57 6.38
C ILE A 178 -11.09 9.15 5.76
N LYS A 179 -12.05 10.08 5.77
CA LYS A 179 -13.28 9.98 4.99
C LYS A 179 -13.13 10.76 3.67
N ASN A 180 -13.79 10.28 2.62
CA ASN A 180 -13.84 10.90 1.29
C ASN A 180 -12.48 11.22 0.66
N ALA A 181 -11.53 10.28 0.72
CA ALA A 181 -10.21 10.32 0.11
C ALA A 181 -10.22 10.76 -1.37
N ALA A 182 -11.24 10.37 -2.14
CA ALA A 182 -11.41 10.78 -3.53
C ALA A 182 -11.48 12.32 -3.73
N ASN A 183 -11.89 13.08 -2.71
CA ASN A 183 -11.95 14.54 -2.75
C ASN A 183 -10.58 15.20 -2.58
N LEU A 184 -9.58 14.47 -2.06
CA LEU A 184 -8.21 14.96 -1.91
C LEU A 184 -7.35 14.67 -3.13
N ILE A 185 -7.84 13.83 -4.05
CA ILE A 185 -7.10 13.44 -5.25
C ILE A 185 -6.97 14.62 -6.21
N GLY A 186 -5.74 14.87 -6.66
CA GLY A 186 -5.39 15.85 -7.68
C GLY A 186 -3.94 15.66 -8.14
N PRO A 187 -3.40 16.59 -8.96
CA PRO A 187 -2.09 16.42 -9.61
C PRO A 187 -0.90 16.22 -8.67
N SER A 188 -0.94 16.72 -7.44
CA SER A 188 0.11 16.51 -6.43
C SER A 188 -0.16 15.34 -5.48
N THR A 189 -1.16 14.51 -5.80
CA THR A 189 -1.55 13.35 -4.99
C THR A 189 -1.25 12.07 -5.74
N GLY A 190 -0.63 11.12 -5.04
CA GLY A 190 -0.51 9.75 -5.52
C GLY A 190 -1.58 8.87 -4.87
N ALA A 191 -2.17 7.97 -5.67
CA ALA A 191 -3.22 7.06 -5.27
C ALA A 191 -2.79 5.60 -5.45
N PHE A 192 -2.95 4.81 -4.40
CA PHE A 192 -2.73 3.36 -4.39
C PHE A 192 -4.07 2.64 -4.22
N CYS A 193 -4.48 1.89 -5.24
CA CYS A 193 -5.84 1.36 -5.38
C CYS A 193 -5.82 -0.13 -5.77
N PRO A 194 -5.30 -1.03 -4.90
CA PRO A 194 -5.01 -2.42 -5.27
C PRO A 194 -6.24 -3.30 -5.44
N TYR A 195 -7.38 -2.95 -4.84
CA TYR A 195 -8.64 -3.69 -4.98
C TYR A 195 -9.80 -2.83 -5.48
N LEU A 196 -9.51 -1.59 -5.90
CA LEU A 196 -10.53 -0.69 -6.36
C LEU A 196 -10.99 -1.09 -7.76
N VAL A 197 -12.31 -1.17 -7.95
CA VAL A 197 -12.94 -1.51 -9.24
C VAL A 197 -14.18 -0.66 -9.46
N GLY A 198 -14.58 -0.51 -10.73
CA GLY A 198 -15.85 0.11 -11.11
C GLY A 198 -15.88 1.62 -10.84
N ARG A 199 -17.02 2.12 -10.33
CA ARG A 199 -17.31 3.57 -10.28
C ARG A 199 -16.33 4.37 -9.41
N ILE A 200 -15.84 3.81 -8.30
CA ILE A 200 -14.95 4.54 -7.39
C ILE A 200 -13.57 4.71 -8.03
N ASP A 201 -13.10 3.65 -8.68
CA ASP A 201 -11.84 3.62 -9.40
C ASP A 201 -11.79 4.69 -10.51
N ILE A 202 -12.84 4.74 -11.34
CA ILE A 202 -13.01 5.77 -12.38
C ILE A 202 -13.01 7.18 -11.78
N ARG A 203 -13.68 7.38 -10.63
CA ARG A 203 -13.72 8.69 -9.97
C ARG A 203 -12.35 9.14 -9.51
N VAL A 204 -11.51 8.23 -9.00
CA VAL A 204 -10.14 8.54 -8.61
C VAL A 204 -9.31 8.91 -9.84
N ILE A 205 -9.41 8.12 -10.90
CA ILE A 205 -8.71 8.36 -12.18
C ILE A 205 -9.09 9.71 -12.79
N ALA A 206 -10.39 10.03 -12.83
CA ALA A 206 -10.90 11.26 -13.42
C ALA A 206 -10.37 12.53 -12.73
N LYS A 207 -9.91 12.42 -11.48
CA LYS A 207 -9.28 13.51 -10.73
C LYS A 207 -7.82 13.77 -11.15
N SER A 208 -7.27 12.98 -12.08
CA SER A 208 -5.93 13.14 -12.64
C SER A 208 -4.84 13.19 -11.56
N PRO A 209 -4.68 12.12 -10.75
CA PRO A 209 -3.60 12.03 -9.78
C PRO A 209 -2.22 12.10 -10.46
N GLY A 210 -1.23 12.64 -9.77
CA GLY A 210 0.16 12.65 -10.24
C GLY A 210 0.79 11.26 -10.32
N LEU A 211 0.24 10.31 -9.58
CA LEU A 211 0.47 8.88 -9.76
C LEU A 211 -0.81 8.13 -9.42
N TYR A 212 -1.16 7.17 -10.26
CA TYR A 212 -2.16 6.19 -9.91
C TYR A 212 -1.57 4.79 -10.01
N ILE A 213 -1.80 3.96 -8.99
CA ILE A 213 -1.40 2.54 -8.98
C ILE A 213 -2.64 1.70 -8.74
N GLY A 214 -2.90 0.75 -9.62
CA GLY A 214 -4.02 -0.18 -9.49
C GLY A 214 -3.91 -1.29 -10.53
N TYR A 215 -4.99 -2.01 -10.80
CA TYR A 215 -4.97 -3.05 -11.83
C TYR A 215 -4.62 -2.53 -13.23
N SER A 216 -3.99 -3.38 -14.04
CA SER A 216 -3.72 -3.11 -15.46
C SER A 216 -5.01 -2.84 -16.22
N LEU A 217 -4.92 -2.09 -17.31
CA LEU A 217 -6.08 -1.78 -18.13
C LEU A 217 -6.72 -3.06 -18.66
N SER A 218 -5.91 -3.97 -19.20
CA SER A 218 -6.39 -5.25 -19.74
C SER A 218 -7.23 -6.00 -18.71
N ARG A 219 -6.83 -5.96 -17.44
CA ARG A 219 -7.58 -6.59 -16.34
C ARG A 219 -8.87 -5.85 -15.99
N ARG A 220 -8.91 -4.52 -16.12
CA ARG A 220 -10.14 -3.72 -15.95
C ARG A 220 -11.15 -4.01 -17.05
N ILE A 221 -10.70 -4.02 -18.31
CA ILE A 221 -11.53 -4.32 -19.49
C ILE A 221 -12.10 -5.74 -19.41
N GLN A 222 -11.27 -6.73 -19.07
CA GLN A 222 -11.73 -8.11 -18.89
C GLN A 222 -12.84 -8.20 -17.83
N ARG A 223 -12.70 -7.45 -16.72
CA ARG A 223 -13.71 -7.41 -15.65
C ARG A 223 -14.97 -6.65 -16.05
N SER A 224 -14.86 -5.54 -16.78
CA SER A 224 -16.04 -4.78 -17.23
C SER A 224 -16.88 -5.58 -18.22
N ASN A 225 -16.22 -6.30 -19.14
CA ASN A 225 -16.89 -7.22 -20.07
C ASN A 225 -17.60 -8.38 -19.33
N TYR A 226 -17.00 -8.90 -18.26
CA TYR A 226 -17.60 -9.99 -17.46
C TYR A 226 -18.81 -9.53 -16.64
N LEU A 227 -18.90 -8.26 -16.26
CA LEU A 227 -20.02 -7.71 -15.49
C LEU A 227 -21.23 -7.32 -16.35
N GLY A 228 -21.21 -7.61 -17.66
CA GLY A 228 -22.40 -7.60 -18.52
C GLY A 228 -23.13 -6.26 -18.66
N ARG A 229 -22.50 -5.12 -18.30
CA ARG A 229 -23.07 -3.79 -18.48
C ARG A 229 -22.11 -2.91 -19.24
N GLU A 230 -22.49 -2.60 -20.48
CA GLU A 230 -22.00 -1.45 -21.21
C GLU A 230 -22.30 -0.18 -20.38
N HIS A 231 -21.35 0.26 -19.57
CA HIS A 231 -21.35 1.61 -19.02
C HIS A 231 -20.49 2.47 -19.94
N PRO A 232 -21.05 3.11 -20.99
CA PRO A 232 -20.28 3.93 -21.93
C PRO A 232 -19.44 5.02 -21.23
N ALA A 233 -19.91 5.54 -20.10
CA ALA A 233 -19.15 6.47 -19.27
C ALA A 233 -17.88 5.87 -18.64
N GLN A 234 -17.91 4.59 -18.26
CA GLN A 234 -16.74 3.87 -17.74
C GLN A 234 -15.72 3.63 -18.85
N ASN A 235 -16.17 3.14 -20.01
CA ASN A 235 -15.31 2.94 -21.17
C ASN A 235 -14.66 4.26 -21.64
N LYS A 236 -15.39 5.38 -21.58
CA LYS A 236 -14.84 6.70 -21.93
C LYS A 236 -13.74 7.14 -20.96
N ALA A 237 -13.96 7.05 -19.65
CA ALA A 237 -12.99 7.50 -18.65
C ALA A 237 -11.74 6.59 -18.60
N GLU A 238 -11.91 5.28 -18.73
CA GLU A 238 -10.78 4.34 -18.84
C GLU A 238 -9.97 4.61 -20.12
N ARG A 239 -10.64 4.92 -21.24
CA ARG A 239 -9.97 5.32 -22.49
C ARG A 239 -9.26 6.68 -22.36
N GLU A 240 -9.85 7.65 -21.69
CA GLU A 240 -9.23 8.96 -21.42
C GLU A 240 -7.99 8.83 -20.54
N LEU A 241 -8.01 7.94 -19.54
CA LEU A 241 -6.82 7.65 -18.74
C LEU A 241 -5.66 7.20 -19.65
N LEU A 242 -5.88 6.28 -20.58
CA LEU A 242 -4.83 5.79 -21.47
C LEU A 242 -4.28 6.86 -22.41
N LEU A 243 -5.16 7.72 -22.92
CA LEU A 243 -4.75 8.82 -23.78
C LEU A 243 -3.88 9.82 -23.03
N ARG A 244 -4.11 9.98 -21.72
CA ARG A 244 -3.45 10.96 -20.87
C ARG A 244 -2.35 10.39 -20.00
N SER A 245 -2.12 9.08 -20.04
CA SER A 245 -1.13 8.44 -19.17
C SER A 245 -0.15 7.52 -19.88
N VAL A 246 0.98 7.30 -19.21
CA VAL A 246 1.94 6.26 -19.51
C VAL A 246 1.73 5.13 -18.51
N GLU A 247 1.39 3.94 -19.01
CA GLU A 247 1.26 2.73 -18.21
C GLU A 247 2.64 2.07 -18.07
N THR A 248 3.03 1.74 -16.85
CA THR A 248 4.24 0.97 -16.55
C THR A 248 3.84 -0.23 -15.71
N ALA A 249 4.24 -1.44 -16.13
CA ALA A 249 3.95 -2.64 -15.38
C ALA A 249 4.57 -2.55 -13.97
N PHE A 250 3.81 -3.00 -12.96
CA PHE A 250 4.38 -3.17 -11.63
C PHE A 250 5.46 -4.26 -11.69
N PRO A 251 6.60 -4.11 -10.97
CA PRO A 251 7.68 -5.08 -11.05
C PRO A 251 7.17 -6.46 -10.64
N VAL A 252 7.46 -7.45 -11.48
CA VAL A 252 7.31 -8.86 -11.10
C VAL A 252 8.42 -9.11 -10.09
N VAL A 253 8.05 -9.54 -8.89
CA VAL A 253 9.04 -10.00 -7.92
C VAL A 253 9.00 -11.51 -7.98
N ASP A 254 9.97 -12.07 -8.71
CA ASP A 254 10.11 -13.51 -8.81
C ASP A 254 10.50 -14.08 -7.43
N GLY A 255 9.85 -15.17 -7.06
CA GLY A 255 10.11 -15.90 -5.83
C GLY A 255 8.86 -16.61 -5.33
N ASP A 256 8.94 -17.91 -5.10
CA ASP A 256 7.89 -18.71 -4.48
C ASP A 256 7.79 -18.49 -2.95
N GLY A 257 8.28 -17.35 -2.41
CA GLY A 257 8.68 -17.25 -0.99
C GLY A 257 8.30 -15.97 -0.22
N TRP A 258 8.15 -14.82 -0.87
CA TRP A 258 7.68 -13.57 -0.25
C TRP A 258 6.25 -13.66 0.33
N TRP A 259 5.52 -14.75 0.02
CA TRP A 259 4.18 -15.09 0.53
C TRP A 259 4.19 -16.23 1.59
N GLY A 260 5.36 -16.81 1.90
CA GLY A 260 5.55 -18.04 2.68
C GLY A 260 6.30 -19.12 1.88
N PRO A 261 6.94 -20.11 2.52
CA PRO A 261 7.79 -21.08 1.83
C PRO A 261 7.00 -21.96 0.84
N SER A 262 7.66 -22.36 -0.25
CA SER A 262 7.13 -23.21 -1.33
C SER A 262 6.90 -24.68 -0.93
N VAL A 263 6.62 -24.96 0.34
CA VAL A 263 6.31 -26.32 0.79
C VAL A 263 4.82 -26.52 0.59
N ASP A 264 4.49 -27.12 -0.55
CA ASP A 264 3.15 -27.41 -1.06
C ASP A 264 2.20 -26.20 -1.11
N ALA A 265 2.22 -25.50 -2.25
CA ALA A 265 1.14 -24.60 -2.66
C ALA A 265 -0.25 -25.25 -2.45
N VAL A 266 -0.37 -26.58 -2.61
CA VAL A 266 -1.60 -27.35 -2.33
C VAL A 266 -1.99 -27.38 -0.85
N GLN A 267 -1.05 -27.46 0.09
CA GLN A 267 -1.35 -27.43 1.53
C GLN A 267 -1.65 -26.00 2.02
N TRP A 268 -0.97 -25.00 1.46
CA TRP A 268 -1.25 -23.58 1.73
C TRP A 268 -2.60 -23.14 1.18
N GLU A 269 -2.92 -23.53 -0.06
CA GLU A 269 -4.22 -23.33 -0.73
C GLU A 269 -5.37 -23.99 0.04
N ARG A 270 -5.15 -25.18 0.61
CA ARG A 270 -6.14 -25.90 1.42
C ARG A 270 -6.35 -25.32 2.81
N ARG A 271 -5.37 -24.64 3.42
CA ARG A 271 -5.45 -24.19 4.81
C ARG A 271 -5.97 -22.77 5.01
N MET A 272 -5.80 -21.84 4.05
CA MET A 272 -6.03 -20.40 4.31
C MET A 272 -6.80 -19.61 3.23
N GLY A 273 -7.21 -20.24 2.11
CA GLY A 273 -8.23 -19.70 1.20
C GLY A 273 -7.89 -18.45 0.35
N GLU A 274 -6.77 -17.76 0.57
CA GLU A 274 -6.37 -16.61 -0.24
C GLU A 274 -5.46 -17.03 -1.41
N LYS A 275 -6.03 -17.22 -2.61
CA LYS A 275 -5.26 -17.34 -3.86
C LYS A 275 -4.85 -15.97 -4.41
N GLY A 276 -3.56 -15.82 -4.71
CA GLY A 276 -3.05 -14.83 -5.66
C GLY A 276 -1.92 -13.93 -5.15
N ASP A 277 -1.00 -13.62 -6.06
CA ASP A 277 0.01 -12.57 -5.89
C ASP A 277 -0.69 -11.22 -5.73
N ALA A 278 -0.34 -10.49 -4.66
CA ALA A 278 -1.07 -9.28 -4.30
C ALA A 278 -0.95 -8.22 -5.40
N VAL A 279 0.21 -8.12 -6.06
CA VAL A 279 0.48 -7.13 -7.11
C VAL A 279 0.30 -7.67 -8.53
N LYS A 280 -0.13 -8.93 -8.67
CA LYS A 280 -0.33 -9.55 -9.98
C LYS A 280 -1.20 -8.68 -10.87
N GLY A 281 -0.66 -8.28 -12.01
CA GLY A 281 -1.38 -7.45 -12.97
C GLY A 281 -1.77 -6.08 -12.43
N MET A 282 -0.99 -5.51 -11.50
CA MET A 282 -1.01 -4.09 -11.18
C MET A 282 -0.07 -3.32 -12.12
N CYS A 283 -0.39 -2.05 -12.33
CA CYS A 283 0.36 -1.11 -13.14
C CYS A 283 0.41 0.25 -12.45
N LEU A 284 1.44 1.02 -12.78
CA LEU A 284 1.60 2.43 -12.46
C LEU A 284 1.15 3.26 -13.66
N TYR A 285 0.44 4.35 -13.41
CA TYR A 285 -0.06 5.27 -14.42
C TYR A 285 0.39 6.68 -14.09
N TRP A 286 1.14 7.26 -15.03
CA TRP A 286 1.68 8.62 -14.96
C TRP A 286 0.92 9.53 -15.90
N PRO A 287 0.54 10.75 -15.52
CA PRO A 287 0.16 11.76 -16.51
C PRO A 287 1.29 11.93 -17.55
N ARG A 288 0.92 12.03 -18.83
CA ARG A 288 1.84 12.38 -19.94
C ARG A 288 2.33 13.81 -19.83
#